data_AF-A0A0P4V509-F1
#
_entry.id   AF-A0A0P4V509-F1
#
_cell.length_a   1.000
_cell.length_b   1.000
_cell.length_c   1.000
_cell.angle_alpha   90.00
_cell.angle_beta   90.00
_cell.angle_gamma   90.00
#
_symmetry.space_group_name_H-M   'P 1'
#
loop_
_entity.id
_entity.type
_entity.pdbx_description
1 polymer ?
#
loop_
_entity_poly.entity_id
_entity_poly.type
_entity_poly.pdbx_seq_one_letter_code
_entity_poly.pdbx_strand_id
1 'polypeptide(L)'
;MDFIDTGLQAKIVSQNETHYQFYQYQAEGHYNITRPINTRLMYDSETFEASAAQFLQTLEQLRNRVTPDEQFRQGMIQTIYTLQQSIGAALDALPSGQSNQARKITGDLFERLIRILIVTLDIECVSGTVQVPVRDQNDEVLFHSSYQHDLLIGEAGELKLIGFVKTTSKDRIDKVFVDKFLYSKLTDTALPHIAIFLNDVQRKKTSRSDRYGISATFLPGHFKAYTIKLNPLDGVYYCDIRPNMRTDALLSQHIQTIDYFFCRVSN
;
A
#
# COMPACT_ATOMS: atom_id res chain seq x y z
N MET A 1 -17.33 9.45 9.22
CA MET A 1 -17.81 8.45 8.22
C MET A 1 -19.33 8.52 8.03
N ASP A 2 -19.98 9.44 8.73
CA ASP A 2 -21.43 9.70 8.76
C ASP A 2 -22.09 9.93 7.39
N PHE A 3 -21.32 10.38 6.39
CA PHE A 3 -21.82 10.54 5.02
C PHE A 3 -22.21 9.18 4.38
N ILE A 4 -21.61 8.07 4.80
CA ILE A 4 -21.98 6.73 4.32
C ILE A 4 -23.36 6.30 4.81
N ASP A 5 -23.83 6.84 5.93
CA ASP A 5 -25.11 6.45 6.53
C ASP A 5 -26.29 7.25 5.98
N THR A 6 -26.04 8.45 5.44
CA THR A 6 -27.10 9.38 4.97
C THR A 6 -26.95 9.82 3.52
N GLY A 7 -25.74 9.80 2.96
CA GLY A 7 -25.41 10.34 1.63
C GLY A 7 -25.30 9.30 0.51
N LEU A 8 -25.67 8.04 0.77
CA LEU A 8 -25.64 6.97 -0.24
C LEU A 8 -27.03 6.74 -0.85
N GLN A 9 -27.04 6.43 -2.15
CA GLN A 9 -28.23 5.93 -2.83
C GLN A 9 -28.40 4.43 -2.62
N ALA A 10 -27.28 3.67 -2.67
CA ALA A 10 -27.31 2.22 -2.52
C ALA A 10 -25.96 1.67 -2.05
N LYS A 11 -26.02 0.54 -1.33
CA LYS A 11 -24.87 -0.34 -1.06
C LYS A 11 -24.99 -1.56 -1.96
N ILE A 12 -23.98 -1.80 -2.79
CA ILE A 12 -23.97 -2.87 -3.79
C ILE A 12 -22.97 -3.95 -3.34
N VAL A 13 -23.43 -5.18 -3.17
CA VAL A 13 -22.57 -6.31 -2.79
C VAL A 13 -21.96 -6.95 -4.03
N SER A 14 -20.64 -7.20 -4.00
CA SER A 14 -19.93 -7.91 -5.06
C SER A 14 -20.44 -9.35 -5.19
N GLN A 15 -20.74 -9.79 -6.42
CA GLN A 15 -21.34 -11.09 -6.71
C GLN A 15 -20.35 -12.26 -6.61
N ASN A 16 -19.06 -12.02 -6.84
CA ASN A 16 -18.05 -13.07 -6.79
C ASN A 16 -17.31 -13.15 -5.45
N GLU A 17 -17.26 -12.06 -4.68
CA GLU A 17 -16.63 -12.01 -3.36
C GLU A 17 -17.43 -11.07 -2.45
N THR A 18 -18.36 -11.63 -1.68
CA THR A 18 -19.42 -10.87 -0.96
C THR A 18 -18.95 -9.94 0.15
N HIS A 19 -17.71 -10.10 0.60
CA HIS A 19 -17.07 -9.19 1.56
C HIS A 19 -16.52 -7.91 0.91
N TYR A 20 -16.61 -7.79 -0.41
CA TYR A 20 -16.43 -6.51 -1.08
C TYR A 20 -17.77 -5.86 -1.39
N GLN A 21 -17.85 -4.57 -1.10
CA GLN A 21 -18.99 -3.73 -1.41
C GLN A 21 -18.58 -2.52 -2.25
N PHE A 22 -19.58 -1.91 -2.86
CA PHE A 22 -19.49 -0.64 -3.56
C PHE A 22 -20.57 0.29 -3.05
N TYR A 23 -20.26 1.57 -2.89
CA TYR A 23 -21.22 2.57 -2.49
C TYR A 23 -21.59 3.42 -3.70
N GLN A 24 -22.88 3.54 -3.97
CA GLN A 24 -23.41 4.44 -4.98
C GLN A 24 -23.79 5.75 -4.31
N TYR A 25 -23.21 6.84 -4.78
CA TYR A 25 -23.52 8.18 -4.28
C TYR A 25 -24.88 8.68 -4.77
N GLN A 26 -25.42 9.68 -4.08
CA GLN A 26 -26.57 10.45 -4.56
C GLN A 26 -26.15 11.46 -5.64
N ALA A 27 -27.03 12.40 -5.97
CA ALA A 27 -26.83 13.36 -7.06
C ALA A 27 -25.58 14.23 -6.87
N GLU A 28 -25.23 14.56 -5.63
CA GLU A 28 -24.09 15.38 -5.23
C GLU A 28 -22.76 14.68 -5.55
N GLY A 29 -22.74 13.35 -5.54
CA GLY A 29 -21.60 12.53 -5.99
C GLY A 29 -21.78 11.99 -7.40
N HIS A 30 -22.62 12.64 -8.21
CA HIS A 30 -22.88 12.31 -9.63
C HIS A 30 -23.35 10.87 -9.89
N TYR A 31 -23.98 10.24 -8.90
CA TYR A 31 -24.32 8.80 -8.95
C TYR A 31 -23.11 7.89 -9.20
N ASN A 32 -21.90 8.39 -8.97
CA ASN A 32 -20.69 7.62 -9.10
C ASN A 32 -20.68 6.49 -8.08
N ILE A 33 -19.92 5.45 -8.42
CA ILE A 33 -19.79 4.28 -7.59
C ILE A 33 -18.34 4.19 -7.15
N THR A 34 -18.13 4.02 -5.85
CA THR A 34 -16.80 3.85 -5.27
C THR A 34 -16.06 2.66 -5.87
N ARG A 35 -14.74 2.69 -5.79
CA ARG A 35 -13.88 1.49 -5.85
C ARG A 35 -14.36 0.40 -4.87
N PRO A 36 -13.95 -0.87 -5.05
CA PRO A 36 -14.30 -1.94 -4.12
C PRO A 36 -13.79 -1.64 -2.70
N ILE A 37 -14.63 -1.86 -1.70
CA ILE A 37 -14.33 -1.69 -0.27
C ILE A 37 -14.45 -3.05 0.42
N ASN A 38 -13.39 -3.49 1.09
CA ASN A 38 -13.38 -4.73 1.87
C ASN A 38 -14.03 -4.46 3.24
N THR A 39 -15.22 -5.01 3.47
CA THR A 39 -16.00 -4.80 4.70
C THR A 39 -15.44 -5.53 5.91
N ARG A 40 -14.44 -6.41 5.74
CA ARG A 40 -13.71 -7.02 6.86
C ARG A 40 -12.60 -6.11 7.40
N LEU A 41 -12.22 -5.09 6.62
CA LEU A 41 -11.13 -4.16 6.95
C LEU A 41 -11.62 -2.74 7.21
N MET A 42 -12.65 -2.30 6.50
CA MET A 42 -13.24 -0.97 6.68
C MET A 42 -14.04 -0.94 7.98
N TYR A 43 -13.71 -0.02 8.89
CA TYR A 43 -14.56 0.29 10.04
C TYR A 43 -15.85 0.99 9.60
N ASP A 44 -16.87 0.98 10.45
CA ASP A 44 -17.96 1.96 10.38
C ASP A 44 -17.60 3.22 11.19
N SER A 45 -18.50 4.21 11.22
CA SER A 45 -18.22 5.50 11.89
C SER A 45 -18.02 5.34 13.39
N GLU A 46 -18.88 4.56 14.04
CA GLU A 46 -18.87 4.35 15.49
C GLU A 46 -17.62 3.56 15.93
N THR A 47 -17.30 2.48 15.22
CA THR A 47 -16.13 1.64 15.53
C THR A 47 -14.83 2.40 15.30
N PHE A 48 -14.76 3.27 14.28
CA PHE A 48 -13.52 3.99 13.96
C PHE A 48 -13.06 4.90 15.10
N GLU A 49 -13.96 5.56 15.82
CA GLU A 49 -13.59 6.46 16.92
C GLU A 49 -12.89 5.69 18.05
N ALA A 50 -13.43 4.55 18.45
CA ALA A 50 -12.82 3.68 19.45
C ALA A 50 -11.50 3.05 18.94
N SER A 51 -11.47 2.60 17.68
CA SER A 51 -10.27 2.00 17.08
C SER A 51 -9.14 3.00 16.85
N ALA A 52 -9.44 4.29 16.63
CA ALA A 52 -8.43 5.33 16.49
C ALA A 52 -7.60 5.51 17.78
N ALA A 53 -8.24 5.43 18.95
CA ALA A 53 -7.54 5.48 20.23
C ALA A 53 -6.61 4.27 20.42
N GLN A 54 -7.09 3.06 20.09
CA GLN A 54 -6.26 1.85 20.12
C GLN A 54 -5.10 1.91 19.13
N PHE A 55 -5.31 2.49 17.94
CA PHE A 55 -4.25 2.65 16.95
C PHE A 55 -3.10 3.52 17.46
N LEU A 56 -3.41 4.62 18.17
CA LEU A 56 -2.37 5.45 18.79
C LEU A 56 -1.59 4.68 19.87
N GLN A 57 -2.27 3.82 20.64
CA GLN A 57 -1.60 2.92 21.59
C GLN A 57 -0.68 1.92 20.88
N THR A 58 -1.11 1.35 19.74
CA THR A 58 -0.25 0.47 18.93
C THR A 58 1.01 1.20 18.46
N LEU A 59 0.89 2.45 18.00
CA LEU A 59 2.04 3.26 17.58
C LEU A 59 2.98 3.55 18.76
N GLU A 60 2.45 3.82 19.94
CA GLU A 60 3.26 4.02 21.14
C GLU A 60 4.01 2.75 21.56
N GLN A 61 3.37 1.58 21.51
CA GLN A 61 4.02 0.30 21.77
C GLN A 61 5.19 0.07 20.80
N LEU A 62 4.95 0.26 19.50
CA LEU A 62 5.97 0.10 18.47
C LEU A 62 7.12 1.08 18.64
N ARG A 63 6.84 2.36 18.91
CA ARG A 63 7.87 3.38 19.21
C ARG A 63 8.74 2.97 20.40
N ASN A 64 8.13 2.34 21.41
CA ASN A 64 8.83 1.81 22.59
C ASN A 64 9.46 0.42 22.36
N ARG A 65 9.55 -0.04 21.11
CA ARG A 65 10.10 -1.36 20.71
C ARG A 65 9.38 -2.55 21.35
N VAL A 66 8.09 -2.36 21.66
CA VAL A 66 7.21 -3.42 22.13
C VAL A 66 6.41 -3.93 20.94
N THR A 67 6.52 -5.24 20.67
CA THR A 67 5.73 -5.88 19.62
C THR A 67 4.27 -5.98 20.08
N PRO A 68 3.30 -5.35 19.38
CA PRO A 68 1.90 -5.42 19.76
C PRO A 68 1.33 -6.83 19.57
N ASP A 69 0.31 -7.17 20.33
CA ASP A 69 -0.42 -8.42 20.16
C ASP A 69 -1.23 -8.46 18.85
N GLU A 70 -1.84 -9.61 18.56
CA GLU A 70 -2.60 -9.82 17.32
C GLU A 70 -3.79 -8.86 17.18
N GLN A 71 -4.45 -8.48 18.28
CA GLN A 71 -5.58 -7.56 18.23
C GLN A 71 -5.12 -6.14 17.86
N PHE A 72 -4.06 -5.64 18.50
CA PHE A 72 -3.51 -4.32 18.18
C PHE A 72 -2.91 -4.27 16.77
N ARG A 73 -2.30 -5.37 16.31
CA ARG A 73 -1.81 -5.51 14.93
C ARG A 73 -2.94 -5.51 13.91
N GLN A 74 -4.01 -6.24 14.16
CA GLN A 74 -5.20 -6.23 13.31
C GLN A 74 -5.84 -4.84 13.26
N GLY A 75 -5.93 -4.16 14.41
CA GLY A 75 -6.41 -2.78 14.49
C GLY A 75 -5.57 -1.80 13.65
N MET A 76 -4.25 -2.01 13.60
CA MET A 76 -3.37 -1.24 12.72
C MET A 76 -3.69 -1.45 11.23
N ILE A 77 -3.85 -2.70 10.78
CA ILE A 77 -4.19 -3.00 9.38
C ILE A 77 -5.51 -2.31 9.01
N GLN A 78 -6.54 -2.48 9.84
CA GLN A 78 -7.88 -1.96 9.61
C GLN A 78 -7.92 -0.42 9.65
N THR A 79 -7.17 0.20 10.57
CA THR A 79 -7.10 1.67 10.67
C THR A 79 -6.43 2.27 9.44
N ILE A 80 -5.27 1.75 9.02
CA ILE A 80 -4.57 2.23 7.82
C ILE A 80 -5.43 2.03 6.58
N TYR A 81 -6.06 0.85 6.45
CA TYR A 81 -7.00 0.57 5.36
C TYR A 81 -8.16 1.56 5.36
N THR A 82 -8.81 1.78 6.51
CA THR A 82 -9.99 2.65 6.64
C THR A 82 -9.64 4.10 6.28
N LEU A 83 -8.54 4.64 6.81
CA LEU A 83 -8.07 6.00 6.50
C LEU A 83 -7.89 6.18 4.98
N GLN A 84 -7.14 5.28 4.36
CA GLN A 84 -6.80 5.41 2.96
C GLN A 84 -7.98 5.11 2.02
N GLN A 85 -8.78 4.10 2.37
CA GLN A 85 -9.94 3.70 1.59
C GLN A 85 -11.06 4.74 1.66
N SER A 86 -11.22 5.44 2.79
CA SER A 86 -12.17 6.56 2.94
C SER A 86 -11.83 7.73 2.01
N ILE A 87 -10.55 8.14 1.97
CA ILE A 87 -10.07 9.16 1.03
C ILE A 87 -10.36 8.73 -0.42
N GLY A 88 -10.02 7.47 -0.73
CA GLY A 88 -10.26 6.90 -2.04
C GLY A 88 -11.73 6.91 -2.45
N ALA A 89 -12.61 6.45 -1.56
CA ALA A 89 -14.05 6.44 -1.79
C ALA A 89 -14.56 7.87 -1.99
N ALA A 90 -14.22 8.82 -1.11
CA ALA A 90 -14.66 10.21 -1.22
C ALA A 90 -14.24 10.84 -2.55
N LEU A 91 -13.01 10.62 -3.01
CA LEU A 91 -12.53 11.12 -4.30
C LEU A 91 -13.18 10.46 -5.51
N ASP A 92 -13.78 9.27 -5.36
CA ASP A 92 -14.56 8.63 -6.43
C ASP A 92 -15.90 9.35 -6.67
N ALA A 93 -16.33 10.24 -5.77
CA ALA A 93 -17.51 11.09 -5.97
C ALA A 93 -17.25 12.25 -6.95
N LEU A 94 -15.99 12.54 -7.30
CA LEU A 94 -15.65 13.66 -8.19
C LEU A 94 -16.24 13.48 -9.60
N PRO A 95 -16.58 14.58 -10.30
CA PRO A 95 -17.18 14.51 -11.62
C PRO A 95 -16.33 13.75 -12.66
N SER A 96 -17.03 13.25 -13.68
CA SER A 96 -16.40 12.67 -14.88
C SER A 96 -15.32 13.58 -15.45
N GLY A 97 -14.13 13.01 -15.72
CA GLY A 97 -12.94 13.75 -16.15
C GLY A 97 -11.89 13.97 -15.05
N GLN A 98 -12.27 13.91 -13.76
CA GLN A 98 -11.34 14.11 -12.64
C GLN A 98 -10.78 12.80 -12.06
N SER A 99 -11.14 11.65 -12.64
CA SER A 99 -10.74 10.34 -12.14
C SER A 99 -9.22 10.12 -12.06
N ASN A 100 -8.45 10.70 -13.00
CA ASN A 100 -6.98 10.62 -12.95
C ASN A 100 -6.40 11.45 -11.80
N GLN A 101 -6.95 12.64 -11.57
CA GLN A 101 -6.57 13.50 -10.46
C GLN A 101 -6.91 12.83 -9.11
N ALA A 102 -8.10 12.24 -9.00
CA ALA A 102 -8.53 11.46 -7.82
C ALA A 102 -7.54 10.32 -7.50
N ARG A 103 -7.14 9.54 -8.51
CA ARG A 103 -6.14 8.47 -8.34
C ARG A 103 -4.78 8.99 -7.90
N LYS A 104 -4.32 10.12 -8.47
CA LYS A 104 -3.06 10.74 -8.12
C LYS A 104 -3.07 11.21 -6.65
N ILE A 105 -4.09 11.98 -6.26
CA ILE A 105 -4.26 12.46 -4.88
C ILE A 105 -4.33 11.29 -3.90
N THR A 106 -5.09 10.24 -4.25
CA THR A 106 -5.14 9.01 -3.44
C THR A 106 -3.74 8.43 -3.23
N GLY A 107 -2.95 8.28 -4.29
CA GLY A 107 -1.58 7.75 -4.23
C GLY A 107 -0.68 8.60 -3.36
N ASP A 108 -0.62 9.90 -3.63
CA ASP A 108 0.24 10.86 -2.91
C ASP A 108 -0.10 10.88 -1.40
N LEU A 109 -1.38 10.80 -1.04
CA LEU A 109 -1.81 10.74 0.36
C LEU A 109 -1.47 9.41 1.04
N PHE A 110 -1.48 8.29 0.30
CA PHE A 110 -1.05 7.00 0.85
C PHE A 110 0.45 7.02 1.18
N GLU A 111 1.27 7.49 0.24
CA GLU A 111 2.71 7.64 0.41
C GLU A 111 3.03 8.53 1.62
N ARG A 112 2.33 9.66 1.73
CA ARG A 112 2.48 10.58 2.87
C ARG A 112 2.03 9.95 4.19
N LEU A 113 0.92 9.20 4.21
CA LEU A 113 0.44 8.52 5.41
C LEU A 113 1.49 7.52 5.93
N ILE A 114 1.99 6.63 5.07
CA ILE A 114 3.00 5.64 5.47
C ILE A 114 4.26 6.32 6.01
N ARG A 115 4.74 7.39 5.37
CA ARG A 115 5.89 8.14 5.87
C ARG A 115 5.64 8.77 7.24
N ILE A 116 4.47 9.39 7.45
CA ILE A 116 4.10 9.97 8.75
C ILE A 116 4.06 8.88 9.82
N LEU A 117 3.51 7.71 9.52
CA LEU A 117 3.47 6.60 10.47
C LEU A 117 4.88 6.15 10.85
N ILE A 118 5.80 5.99 9.90
CA ILE A 118 7.20 5.62 10.19
C ILE A 118 7.88 6.68 11.06
N VAL A 119 7.75 7.96 10.71
CA VAL A 119 8.32 9.08 11.49
C VAL A 119 7.73 9.16 12.90
N THR A 120 6.47 8.77 13.09
CA THR A 120 5.82 8.73 14.41
C THR A 120 6.43 7.68 15.34
N LEU A 121 7.14 6.69 14.78
CA LEU A 121 7.87 5.66 15.52
C LEU A 121 9.33 6.08 15.83
N ASP A 122 9.66 7.37 15.66
CA ASP A 122 11.00 7.94 15.79
C ASP A 122 12.04 7.33 14.83
N ILE A 123 11.58 6.89 13.65
CA ILE A 123 12.42 6.34 12.59
C ILE A 123 12.65 7.39 11.49
N GLU A 124 13.90 7.60 11.09
CA GLU A 124 14.26 8.52 10.02
C GLU A 124 13.67 8.03 8.69
N CYS A 125 12.72 8.78 8.13
CA CYS A 125 12.10 8.43 6.86
C CYS A 125 11.75 9.68 6.05
N VAL A 126 12.30 9.76 4.83
CA VAL A 126 12.06 10.85 3.89
C VAL A 126 11.66 10.31 2.52
N SER A 127 11.03 11.13 1.68
CA SER A 127 11.03 10.89 0.23
C SER A 127 12.14 11.73 -0.37
N GLY A 128 12.81 11.20 -1.40
CA GLY A 128 13.91 11.92 -2.01
C GLY A 128 14.50 11.22 -3.21
N THR A 129 15.56 11.85 -3.70
CA THR A 129 16.37 11.33 -4.80
C THR A 129 17.70 10.83 -4.26
N VAL A 130 18.02 9.56 -4.52
CA VAL A 130 19.34 8.99 -4.25
C VAL A 130 20.21 9.21 -5.49
N GLN A 131 21.41 9.72 -5.27
CA GLN A 131 22.42 9.87 -6.33
C GLN A 131 23.33 8.65 -6.31
N VAL A 132 23.26 7.85 -7.36
CA VAL A 132 24.08 6.65 -7.53
C VAL A 132 25.27 6.98 -8.41
N PRO A 133 26.51 6.88 -7.93
CA PRO A 133 27.69 7.12 -8.75
C PRO A 133 27.85 6.00 -9.77
N VAL A 134 28.01 6.36 -11.05
CA VAL A 134 28.32 5.43 -12.13
C VAL A 134 29.82 5.47 -12.36
N ARG A 135 30.48 4.32 -12.22
CA ARG A 135 31.94 4.19 -12.28
C ARG A 135 32.39 3.46 -13.54
N ASP A 136 33.60 3.77 -13.99
CA ASP A 136 34.26 3.06 -15.08
C ASP A 136 35.03 1.81 -14.58
N GLN A 137 35.81 1.20 -15.47
CA GLN A 137 36.58 -0.02 -15.15
C GLN A 137 37.75 0.24 -14.18
N ASN A 138 38.13 1.49 -13.96
CA ASN A 138 39.20 1.92 -13.06
C ASN A 138 38.66 2.47 -11.73
N ASP A 139 37.37 2.28 -11.44
CA ASP A 139 36.66 2.80 -10.27
C ASP A 139 36.49 4.34 -10.26
N GLU A 140 36.74 5.02 -11.39
CA GLU A 140 36.56 6.47 -11.49
C GLU A 140 35.08 6.82 -11.67
N VAL A 141 34.55 7.75 -10.86
CA VAL A 141 33.15 8.20 -10.98
C VAL A 141 33.01 9.07 -12.23
N LEU A 142 32.27 8.56 -13.22
CA LEU A 142 32.00 9.29 -14.48
C LEU A 142 30.87 10.31 -14.32
N PHE A 143 29.78 9.92 -13.65
CA PHE A 143 28.62 10.78 -13.37
C PHE A 143 27.74 10.18 -12.27
N HIS A 144 26.71 10.91 -11.86
CA HIS A 144 25.70 10.42 -10.92
C HIS A 144 24.36 10.21 -11.63
N SER A 145 23.72 9.08 -11.35
CA SER A 145 22.35 8.77 -11.78
C SER A 145 21.38 9.03 -10.63
N SER A 146 20.28 9.72 -10.93
CA SER A 146 19.28 10.11 -9.94
C SER A 146 18.12 9.11 -9.89
N TYR A 147 17.86 8.53 -8.72
CA TYR A 147 16.74 7.62 -8.48
C TYR A 147 15.77 8.21 -7.45
N GLN A 148 14.51 8.42 -7.83
CA GLN A 148 13.49 8.92 -6.92
C GLN A 148 12.76 7.76 -6.23
N HIS A 149 12.68 7.83 -4.91
CA HIS A 149 12.03 6.81 -4.08
C HIS A 149 10.96 7.42 -3.16
N ASP A 150 9.93 6.62 -2.89
CA ASP A 150 8.80 7.04 -2.06
C ASP A 150 9.23 7.10 -0.58
N LEU A 151 10.02 6.11 -0.14
CA LEU A 151 10.58 6.00 1.21
C LEU A 151 12.09 5.75 1.14
N LEU A 152 12.84 6.58 1.84
CA LEU A 152 14.24 6.41 2.18
C LEU A 152 14.30 6.34 3.71
N ILE A 153 14.54 5.14 4.25
CA ILE A 153 14.59 4.90 5.68
C ILE A 153 16.06 4.82 6.11
N GLY A 154 16.42 5.65 7.08
CA GLY A 154 17.78 5.77 7.57
C GLY A 154 17.90 5.54 9.06
N GLU A 155 19.14 5.49 9.52
CA GLU A 155 19.50 5.55 10.93
C GLU A 155 20.81 6.32 11.05
N ALA A 156 20.84 7.35 11.90
CA ALA A 156 21.99 8.22 12.12
C ALA A 156 22.57 8.82 10.82
N GLY A 157 21.71 9.16 9.84
CA GLY A 157 22.11 9.73 8.55
C GLY A 157 22.62 8.72 7.52
N GLU A 158 22.63 7.42 7.84
CA GLU A 158 22.92 6.36 6.88
C GLU A 158 21.64 5.75 6.33
N LEU A 159 21.56 5.61 5.00
CA LEU A 159 20.45 4.92 4.35
C LEU A 159 20.48 3.42 4.66
N LYS A 160 19.39 2.89 5.23
CA LYS A 160 19.26 1.47 5.61
C LYS A 160 18.26 0.71 4.75
N LEU A 161 17.27 1.38 4.18
CA LEU A 161 16.22 0.72 3.39
C LEU A 161 15.56 1.67 2.39
N ILE A 162 15.24 1.15 1.21
CA ILE A 162 14.45 1.84 0.17
C ILE A 162 13.06 1.21 0.11
N GLY A 163 12.02 2.04 0.12
CA GLY A 163 10.63 1.57 0.09
C GLY A 163 9.81 2.20 -1.02
N PHE A 164 8.92 1.40 -1.57
CA PHE A 164 7.91 1.82 -2.55
C PHE A 164 6.53 1.70 -1.94
N VAL A 165 5.71 2.73 -2.09
CA VAL A 165 4.35 2.76 -1.55
C VAL A 165 3.40 3.03 -2.71
N LYS A 166 2.49 2.09 -2.99
CA LYS A 166 1.50 2.25 -4.07
C LYS A 166 0.14 1.73 -3.63
N THR A 167 -0.93 2.27 -4.16
CA THR A 167 -2.28 1.78 -3.82
C THR A 167 -2.52 0.35 -4.32
N THR A 168 -1.97 -0.01 -5.47
CA THR A 168 -2.08 -1.34 -6.10
C THR A 168 -0.77 -1.71 -6.78
N SER A 169 -0.46 -3.00 -6.87
CA SER A 169 0.79 -3.47 -7.48
C SER A 169 0.71 -3.43 -9.01
N LYS A 170 -0.22 -4.15 -9.65
CA LYS A 170 -0.35 -4.26 -11.11
C LYS A 170 1.03 -4.42 -11.80
N ASP A 171 1.23 -3.74 -12.93
CA ASP A 171 2.51 -3.58 -13.65
C ASP A 171 3.58 -2.83 -12.84
N ARG A 172 3.22 -2.13 -11.75
CA ARG A 172 4.19 -1.41 -10.92
C ARG A 172 5.06 -2.35 -10.08
N ILE A 173 4.63 -3.58 -9.84
CA ILE A 173 5.47 -4.56 -9.15
C ILE A 173 6.75 -4.83 -9.96
N ASP A 174 6.64 -4.90 -11.29
CA ASP A 174 7.77 -5.13 -12.21
C ASP A 174 8.83 -4.04 -12.03
N LYS A 175 8.39 -2.77 -11.94
CA LYS A 175 9.27 -1.62 -11.72
C LYS A 175 10.06 -1.75 -10.41
N VAL A 176 9.42 -2.16 -9.31
CA VAL A 176 10.11 -2.28 -8.01
C VAL A 176 11.24 -3.31 -8.05
N PHE A 177 11.01 -4.44 -8.70
CA PHE A 177 12.03 -5.48 -8.88
C PHE A 177 13.21 -4.99 -9.73
N VAL A 178 12.93 -4.29 -10.82
CA VAL A 178 13.95 -3.70 -11.71
C VAL A 178 14.73 -2.59 -11.01
N ASP A 179 14.06 -1.74 -10.24
CA ASP A 179 14.73 -0.67 -9.49
C ASP A 179 15.70 -1.27 -8.45
N LYS A 180 15.30 -2.31 -7.69
CA LYS A 180 16.23 -3.03 -6.80
C LYS A 180 17.42 -3.61 -7.56
N PHE A 181 17.16 -4.29 -8.69
CA PHE A 181 18.20 -4.90 -9.51
C PHE A 181 19.25 -3.86 -9.94
N LEU A 182 18.79 -2.75 -10.54
CA LEU A 182 19.65 -1.70 -11.05
C LEU A 182 20.41 -1.01 -9.92
N TYR A 183 19.73 -0.68 -8.82
CA TYR A 183 20.36 -0.05 -7.67
C TYR A 183 21.50 -0.92 -7.11
N SER A 184 21.23 -2.21 -6.87
CA SER A 184 22.23 -3.14 -6.37
C SER A 184 23.39 -3.34 -7.32
N LYS A 185 23.13 -3.35 -8.64
CA LYS A 185 24.18 -3.48 -9.67
C LYS A 185 25.04 -2.24 -9.84
N LEU A 186 24.48 -1.05 -9.63
CA LEU A 186 25.21 0.20 -9.82
C LEU A 186 25.98 0.63 -8.56
N THR A 187 25.53 0.20 -7.38
CA THR A 187 26.15 0.58 -6.10
C THR A 187 27.02 -0.52 -5.50
N ASP A 188 26.98 -1.74 -6.06
CA ASP A 188 27.53 -2.96 -5.45
C ASP A 188 27.07 -3.16 -3.99
N THR A 189 25.84 -2.72 -3.66
CA THR A 189 25.24 -2.89 -2.33
C THR A 189 24.02 -3.80 -2.35
N ALA A 190 23.81 -4.48 -1.23
CA ALA A 190 22.62 -5.28 -0.96
C ALA A 190 21.59 -4.51 -0.12
N LEU A 191 21.42 -3.20 -0.40
CA LEU A 191 20.51 -2.37 0.37
C LEU A 191 19.06 -2.93 0.29
N PRO A 192 18.39 -3.18 1.43
CA PRO A 192 17.03 -3.69 1.45
C PRO A 192 16.05 -2.82 0.64
N HIS A 193 15.23 -3.46 -0.19
CA HIS A 193 14.13 -2.85 -0.91
C HIS A 193 12.82 -3.55 -0.54
N ILE A 194 11.82 -2.75 -0.15
CA ILE A 194 10.49 -3.22 0.21
C ILE A 194 9.40 -2.58 -0.64
N ALA A 195 8.23 -3.21 -0.67
CA ALA A 195 7.03 -2.62 -1.27
C ALA A 195 5.84 -2.70 -0.31
N ILE A 196 5.08 -1.62 -0.20
CA ILE A 196 3.85 -1.52 0.58
C ILE A 196 2.71 -1.19 -0.37
N PHE A 197 1.68 -2.02 -0.33
CA PHE A 197 0.48 -1.89 -1.15
C PHE A 197 -0.77 -1.77 -0.30
N LEU A 198 -1.76 -0.99 -0.76
CA LEU A 198 -3.05 -0.94 -0.08
C LEU A 198 -3.84 -2.23 -0.38
N ASN A 199 -4.07 -2.54 -1.65
CA ASN A 199 -4.83 -3.71 -2.10
C ASN A 199 -4.52 -4.08 -3.56
N ASP A 200 -4.96 -5.27 -4.00
CA ASP A 200 -4.92 -5.67 -5.42
C ASP A 200 -6.29 -6.12 -5.92
N VAL A 201 -7.26 -5.21 -5.81
CA VAL A 201 -8.62 -5.41 -6.32
C VAL A 201 -9.06 -4.22 -7.18
N GLN A 202 -9.83 -4.53 -8.22
CA GLN A 202 -10.50 -3.51 -9.04
C GLN A 202 -11.91 -3.95 -9.39
N ARG A 203 -12.77 -2.99 -9.78
CA ARG A 203 -14.10 -3.31 -10.31
C ARG A 203 -13.95 -4.20 -11.55
N LYS A 204 -14.65 -5.33 -11.56
CA LYS A 204 -14.73 -6.23 -12.72
C LYS A 204 -15.47 -5.51 -13.85
N LYS A 205 -14.85 -5.47 -15.04
CA LYS A 205 -15.54 -5.01 -16.25
C LYS A 205 -16.57 -6.05 -16.66
N THR A 206 -17.82 -5.64 -16.85
CA THR A 206 -18.93 -6.48 -17.29
C THR A 206 -19.74 -5.73 -18.35
N SER A 207 -20.29 -6.47 -19.31
CA SER A 207 -21.22 -5.92 -20.31
C SER A 207 -22.61 -5.65 -19.72
N ARG A 208 -22.93 -6.24 -18.56
CA ARG A 208 -24.20 -6.07 -17.85
C ARG A 208 -24.06 -5.06 -16.72
N SER A 209 -24.82 -3.97 -16.77
CA SER A 209 -24.76 -2.83 -15.84
C SER A 209 -25.26 -3.12 -14.42
N ASP A 210 -26.00 -4.21 -14.23
CA ASP A 210 -26.54 -4.68 -12.94
C ASP A 210 -25.60 -5.63 -12.18
N ARG A 211 -24.48 -6.04 -12.80
CA ARG A 211 -23.55 -7.00 -12.21
C ARG A 211 -22.32 -6.34 -11.66
N TYR A 212 -22.17 -6.38 -10.35
CA TYR A 212 -20.98 -5.86 -9.69
C TYR A 212 -20.14 -7.00 -9.16
N GLY A 213 -18.84 -6.92 -9.43
CA GLY A 213 -17.87 -7.89 -8.98
C GLY A 213 -16.49 -7.26 -8.93
N ILE A 214 -15.53 -7.99 -8.38
CA ILE A 214 -14.13 -7.57 -8.32
C ILE A 214 -13.25 -8.47 -9.17
N SER A 215 -12.10 -7.94 -9.58
CA SER A 215 -11.03 -8.70 -10.22
C SER A 215 -9.73 -8.44 -9.49
N ALA A 216 -8.93 -9.50 -9.30
CA ALA A 216 -7.59 -9.35 -8.77
C ALA A 216 -6.69 -8.65 -9.78
N THR A 217 -5.77 -7.82 -9.29
CA THR A 217 -4.82 -7.07 -10.12
C THR A 217 -3.38 -7.48 -9.91
N PHE A 218 -3.11 -8.26 -8.87
CA PHE A 218 -1.81 -8.84 -8.59
C PHE A 218 -1.39 -9.79 -9.73
N LEU A 219 -0.11 -9.73 -10.10
CA LEU A 219 0.49 -10.55 -11.15
C LEU A 219 1.39 -11.63 -10.52
N PRO A 220 0.83 -12.78 -10.06
CA PRO A 220 1.59 -13.79 -9.33
C PRO A 220 2.71 -14.41 -10.17
N GLY A 221 2.51 -14.58 -11.47
CA GLY A 221 3.53 -15.12 -12.37
C GLY A 221 4.77 -14.21 -12.44
N HIS A 222 4.56 -12.90 -12.58
CA HIS A 222 5.64 -11.92 -12.61
C HIS A 222 6.40 -11.89 -11.29
N PHE A 223 5.66 -11.79 -10.17
CA PHE A 223 6.25 -11.78 -8.84
C PHE A 223 7.15 -12.99 -8.60
N LYS A 224 6.64 -14.20 -8.89
CA LYS A 224 7.42 -15.44 -8.71
C LYS A 224 8.62 -15.50 -9.65
N ALA A 225 8.45 -15.12 -10.92
CA ALA A 225 9.54 -15.10 -11.89
C ALA A 225 10.67 -14.18 -11.43
N TYR A 226 10.37 -12.95 -11.01
CA TYR A 226 11.40 -12.00 -10.57
C TYR A 226 12.02 -12.36 -9.23
N THR A 227 11.24 -12.92 -8.31
CA THR A 227 11.76 -13.43 -7.03
C THR A 227 12.80 -14.52 -7.26
N ILE A 228 12.54 -15.45 -8.18
CA ILE A 228 13.43 -16.59 -8.48
C ILE A 228 14.60 -16.19 -9.39
N LYS A 229 14.35 -15.38 -10.43
CA LYS A 229 15.28 -15.17 -11.55
C LYS A 229 16.00 -13.83 -11.55
N LEU A 230 15.50 -12.82 -10.83
CA LEU A 230 16.10 -11.49 -10.81
C LEU A 230 16.72 -11.21 -9.43
N ASN A 231 15.90 -10.80 -8.47
CA ASN A 231 16.26 -10.62 -7.08
C ASN A 231 14.99 -10.64 -6.22
N PRO A 232 14.95 -11.37 -5.10
CA PRO A 232 13.83 -11.25 -4.17
C PRO A 232 13.78 -9.83 -3.59
N LEU A 233 12.58 -9.28 -3.37
CA LEU A 233 12.40 -8.10 -2.50
C LEU A 233 12.53 -8.53 -1.04
N ASP A 234 13.00 -7.63 -0.18
CA ASP A 234 13.27 -7.93 1.24
C ASP A 234 11.99 -7.90 2.08
N GLY A 235 10.90 -7.38 1.51
CA GLY A 235 9.57 -7.46 2.11
C GLY A 235 8.51 -6.86 1.19
N VAL A 236 7.37 -7.53 1.09
CA VAL A 236 6.20 -7.01 0.40
C VAL A 236 4.99 -7.08 1.32
N TYR A 237 4.32 -5.96 1.50
CA TYR A 237 3.33 -5.79 2.54
C TYR A 237 2.01 -5.25 1.99
N TYR A 238 0.89 -5.81 2.43
CA TYR A 238 -0.46 -5.39 2.02
C TYR A 238 -1.32 -5.00 3.22
N CYS A 239 -2.20 -4.02 3.05
CA CYS A 239 -3.33 -3.86 3.98
C CYS A 239 -4.38 -4.95 3.69
N ASP A 240 -4.86 -5.01 2.45
CA ASP A 240 -5.82 -6.00 1.96
C ASP A 240 -5.12 -7.09 1.15
N ILE A 241 -4.55 -8.06 1.87
CA ILE A 241 -3.85 -9.20 1.28
C ILE A 241 -4.82 -10.21 0.68
N ARG A 242 -4.52 -10.69 -0.53
CA ARG A 242 -5.39 -11.64 -1.25
C ARG A 242 -5.20 -13.09 -0.77
N PRO A 243 -6.23 -13.95 -0.81
CA PRO A 243 -6.13 -15.32 -0.31
C PRO A 243 -4.98 -16.13 -0.93
N ASN A 244 -4.76 -16.00 -2.24
CA ASN A 244 -3.69 -16.70 -2.96
C ASN A 244 -2.29 -16.29 -2.49
N MET A 245 -2.10 -15.07 -1.98
CA MET A 245 -0.82 -14.62 -1.43
C MET A 245 -0.50 -15.32 -0.11
N ARG A 246 -1.51 -15.84 0.60
CA ARG A 246 -1.34 -16.58 1.87
C ARG A 246 -1.24 -18.09 1.66
N THR A 247 -1.93 -18.64 0.66
CA THR A 247 -2.00 -20.09 0.44
C THR A 247 -0.93 -20.62 -0.50
N ASP A 248 -0.41 -19.79 -1.41
CA ASP A 248 0.68 -20.19 -2.30
C ASP A 248 2.01 -20.29 -1.55
N ALA A 249 2.72 -21.41 -1.75
CA ALA A 249 3.93 -21.74 -1.00
C ALA A 249 5.07 -20.73 -1.19
N LEU A 250 5.20 -20.14 -2.38
CA LEU A 250 6.24 -19.14 -2.64
C LEU A 250 5.76 -17.75 -2.22
N LEU A 251 4.52 -17.36 -2.56
CA LEU A 251 4.03 -16.02 -2.24
C LEU A 251 3.98 -15.77 -0.74
N SER A 252 3.54 -16.74 0.05
CA SER A 252 3.37 -16.60 1.50
C SER A 252 4.67 -16.42 2.27
N GLN A 253 5.82 -16.77 1.68
CA GLN A 253 7.15 -16.55 2.25
C GLN A 253 7.62 -15.09 2.08
N HIS A 254 7.13 -14.41 1.05
CA HIS A 254 7.62 -13.07 0.66
C HIS A 254 6.57 -11.96 0.85
N ILE A 255 5.29 -12.30 0.97
CA ILE A 255 4.18 -11.35 1.07
C ILE A 255 3.52 -11.49 2.44
N GLN A 256 3.42 -10.37 3.16
CA GLN A 256 2.80 -10.30 4.49
C GLN A 256 1.82 -9.14 4.57
N THR A 257 1.12 -9.02 5.70
CA THR A 257 0.31 -7.84 6.01
C THR A 257 1.17 -6.70 6.54
N ILE A 258 0.67 -5.46 6.41
CA ILE A 258 1.41 -4.24 6.72
C ILE A 258 1.86 -4.10 8.18
N ASP A 259 1.16 -4.74 9.11
CA ASP A 259 1.57 -4.82 10.51
C ASP A 259 2.95 -5.49 10.68
N TYR A 260 3.30 -6.48 9.85
CA TYR A 260 4.65 -7.08 9.89
C TYR A 260 5.74 -6.09 9.51
N PHE A 261 5.45 -5.15 8.59
CA PHE A 261 6.40 -4.09 8.27
C PHE A 261 6.67 -3.21 9.49
N PHE A 262 5.61 -2.73 10.14
CA PHE A 262 5.74 -1.88 11.31
C PHE A 262 6.39 -2.58 12.49
N CYS A 263 6.08 -3.85 12.75
CA CYS A 263 6.78 -4.64 13.77
C CYS A 263 8.26 -4.84 13.45
N ARG A 264 8.64 -4.98 12.17
CA ARG A 264 10.05 -5.19 11.78
C ARG A 264 10.86 -3.92 11.81
N VAL A 265 10.30 -2.80 11.35
CA VAL A 265 11.05 -1.54 11.27
C VAL A 265 11.25 -0.89 12.65
N SER A 266 10.44 -1.28 13.64
CA SER A 266 10.52 -0.76 15.02
C SER A 266 11.45 -1.55 15.95
N ASN A 267 11.93 -2.72 15.53
CA ASN A 267 12.78 -3.61 16.31
C ASN A 267 14.19 -3.65 15.75
#